data_AF-A0A415ZIH7-F1
#
_entry.id   AF-A0A415ZIH7-F1
#
_cell.length_a   1.000
_cell.length_b   1.000
_cell.length_c   1.000
_cell.angle_alpha   90.00
_cell.angle_beta   90.00
_cell.angle_gamma   90.00
#
_symmetry.space_group_name_H-M   'P 1'
#
loop_
_entity.id
_entity.type
_entity.pdbx_description
1 polymer ?
#
loop_
_entity_poly.entity_id
_entity_poly.type
_entity_poly.pdbx_seq_one_letter_code
_entity_poly.pdbx_strand_id
1 'polypeptide(L)'
;MTIKEVLDEFAKFAQYDPEQTRFNLASANYVFHGAGKDIETLLSGYDPSGALSAMRARDAVMEVAQNTSIPLYGWLTNPDVTREMQEYATMWQQLNDPEVLEQEDHYLNSMNETLKNSMGIAMIGDRNMEEERKHFLKSTMQVIHDLKKMRIDCYQNSGMPVGEVKKFHTRILVFERMSDCILHISNEPDAIYLCYISNHQSAGGYFAFLLKNNGNLVAFHDRVDEVYIGQHGNLRNGRWTDRHMDQLFPYDYIFHYENYDYKGYAGTYVIDQEKLDFIKLGVEVYQPLLVAMIILKNKYEGLHFEAEPLFLNTLMEQNFYLEHKGMAETELAVIEKNEIVIRNRQYTCTLETDKIMTDEAITGNLDATRTKCHG
;
A
#
# COMPACT_ATOMS: atom_id res chain seq x y z
N MET A 1 -30.47 8.81 5.05
CA MET A 1 -29.53 9.32 6.08
C MET A 1 -28.16 9.45 5.44
N THR A 2 -27.32 10.42 5.83
CA THR A 2 -25.95 10.50 5.27
C THR A 2 -25.04 9.45 5.92
N ILE A 3 -24.04 8.95 5.18
CA ILE A 3 -23.04 8.01 5.72
C ILE A 3 -22.38 8.56 6.99
N LYS A 4 -22.07 9.86 6.99
CA LYS A 4 -21.44 10.52 8.15
C LYS A 4 -22.31 10.44 9.41
N GLU A 5 -23.61 10.72 9.29
CA GLU A 5 -24.54 10.62 10.42
C GLU A 5 -24.62 9.20 10.96
N VAL A 6 -24.66 8.19 10.08
CA VAL A 6 -24.67 6.77 10.48
C VAL A 6 -23.38 6.40 11.21
N LEU A 7 -22.22 6.85 10.74
CA LEU A 7 -20.93 6.58 11.37
C LEU A 7 -20.80 7.27 12.74
N ASP A 8 -21.34 8.48 12.89
CA ASP A 8 -21.38 9.20 14.17
C ASP A 8 -22.27 8.45 15.19
N GLU A 9 -23.42 7.92 14.76
CA GLU A 9 -24.27 7.07 15.60
C GLU A 9 -23.62 5.72 15.91
N PHE A 10 -22.92 5.12 14.94
CA PHE A 10 -22.17 3.89 15.15
C PHE A 10 -21.06 4.08 16.19
N ALA A 11 -20.32 5.19 16.15
CA ALA A 11 -19.27 5.48 17.12
C ALA A 11 -19.82 5.58 18.56
N LYS A 12 -21.01 6.18 18.72
CA LYS A 12 -21.71 6.24 20.02
C LYS A 12 -22.17 4.85 20.47
N PHE A 13 -22.78 4.09 19.58
CA PHE A 13 -23.23 2.72 19.85
C PHE A 13 -22.08 1.79 20.25
N ALA A 14 -20.97 1.86 19.51
CA ALA A 14 -19.74 1.12 19.76
C ALA A 14 -19.00 1.57 21.04
N GLN A 15 -19.41 2.70 21.63
CA GLN A 15 -18.68 3.37 22.71
C GLN A 15 -17.19 3.54 22.36
N TYR A 16 -16.92 3.93 21.12
CA TYR A 16 -15.55 4.00 20.60
C TYR A 16 -14.76 5.12 21.30
N ASP A 17 -13.72 4.72 22.01
CA ASP A 17 -12.69 5.60 22.56
C ASP A 17 -11.33 5.27 21.91
N PRO A 18 -10.74 6.20 21.13
CA PRO A 18 -9.44 5.99 20.47
C PRO A 18 -8.31 5.64 21.44
N GLU A 19 -8.38 6.17 22.67
CA GLU A 19 -7.34 6.03 23.69
C GLU A 19 -7.50 4.75 24.53
N GLN A 20 -8.55 3.96 24.28
CA GLN A 20 -8.78 2.72 25.00
C GLN A 20 -7.69 1.68 24.68
N THR A 21 -7.03 1.17 25.72
CA THR A 21 -5.92 0.20 25.60
C THR A 21 -6.21 -1.15 26.26
N ARG A 22 -7.33 -1.28 26.97
CA ARG A 22 -7.71 -2.51 27.70
C ARG A 22 -9.05 -3.04 27.20
N PHE A 23 -9.07 -4.33 26.88
CA PHE A 23 -10.23 -5.01 26.31
C PHE A 23 -10.40 -6.39 26.93
N ASN A 24 -11.66 -6.83 27.02
CA ASN A 24 -11.96 -8.23 27.15
C ASN A 24 -11.98 -8.84 25.74
N LEU A 25 -11.04 -9.76 25.47
CA LEU A 25 -10.83 -10.35 24.14
C LEU A 25 -12.07 -11.07 23.58
N ALA A 26 -12.98 -11.54 24.44
CA ALA A 26 -14.22 -12.22 24.04
C ALA A 26 -15.46 -11.31 24.05
N SER A 27 -15.28 -9.98 24.11
CA SER A 27 -16.39 -9.03 24.17
C SER A 27 -16.66 -8.34 22.84
N ALA A 28 -17.93 -7.96 22.61
CA ALA A 28 -18.34 -7.13 21.49
C ALA A 28 -17.51 -5.83 21.40
N ASN A 29 -17.16 -5.25 22.55
CA ASN A 29 -16.35 -4.03 22.62
C ASN A 29 -14.97 -4.17 21.95
N TYR A 30 -14.37 -5.37 21.96
CA TYR A 30 -13.09 -5.59 21.27
C TYR A 30 -13.26 -5.51 19.75
N VAL A 31 -14.30 -6.17 19.22
CA VAL A 31 -14.63 -6.16 17.79
C VAL A 31 -14.99 -4.75 17.33
N PHE A 32 -15.85 -4.05 18.09
CA PHE A 32 -16.25 -2.68 17.77
C PHE A 32 -15.11 -1.67 17.87
N HIS A 33 -14.21 -1.81 18.85
CA HIS A 33 -13.04 -0.94 18.92
C HIS A 33 -12.08 -1.17 17.74
N GLY A 34 -11.88 -2.44 17.33
CA GLY A 34 -11.14 -2.75 16.11
C GLY A 34 -11.76 -2.10 14.87
N ALA A 35 -13.08 -2.21 14.71
CA ALA A 35 -13.81 -1.55 13.64
C ALA A 35 -13.70 -0.02 13.69
N GLY A 36 -13.73 0.59 14.89
CA GLY A 36 -13.54 2.02 15.07
C GLY A 36 -12.16 2.50 14.59
N LYS A 37 -11.09 1.76 14.91
CA LYS A 37 -9.72 2.05 14.41
C LYS A 37 -9.59 1.92 12.89
N ASP A 38 -10.27 0.93 12.33
CA ASP A 38 -10.34 0.73 10.88
C ASP A 38 -11.08 1.90 10.21
N ILE A 39 -12.21 2.33 10.75
CA ILE A 39 -13.02 3.47 10.26
C ILE A 39 -12.23 4.77 10.37
N GLU A 40 -11.59 5.03 11.51
CA GLU A 40 -10.75 6.22 11.70
C GLU A 40 -9.63 6.26 10.66
N THR A 41 -8.99 5.11 10.43
CA THR A 41 -7.99 4.96 9.37
C THR A 41 -8.57 5.31 8.00
N LEU A 42 -9.70 4.71 7.63
CA LEU A 42 -10.32 4.93 6.33
C LEU A 42 -10.63 6.43 6.11
N LEU A 43 -11.21 7.07 7.12
CA LEU A 43 -11.57 8.49 7.08
C LEU A 43 -10.34 9.42 7.10
N SER A 44 -9.17 8.96 7.57
CA SER A 44 -7.94 9.77 7.62
C SER A 44 -7.26 9.98 6.25
N GLY A 45 -7.93 9.63 5.15
CA GLY A 45 -7.47 9.93 3.79
C GLY A 45 -7.47 8.77 2.79
N TYR A 46 -8.02 7.60 3.14
CA TYR A 46 -8.13 6.47 2.21
C TYR A 46 -9.53 6.39 1.55
N ASP A 47 -10.58 6.73 2.29
CA ASP A 47 -11.95 6.85 1.81
C ASP A 47 -12.67 8.07 2.44
N PRO A 48 -12.55 9.25 1.81
CA PRO A 48 -13.23 10.45 2.27
C PRO A 48 -14.76 10.38 2.19
N SER A 49 -15.31 9.46 1.38
CA SER A 49 -16.76 9.29 1.24
C SER A 49 -17.39 8.55 2.43
N GLY A 50 -16.57 7.75 3.14
CA GLY A 50 -17.00 6.91 4.25
C GLY A 50 -17.78 5.66 3.83
N ALA A 51 -17.90 5.35 2.54
CA ALA A 51 -18.57 4.15 2.04
C ALA A 51 -17.93 2.87 2.59
N LEU A 52 -16.61 2.74 2.56
CA LEU A 52 -15.89 1.62 3.15
C LEU A 52 -16.05 1.58 4.67
N SER A 53 -16.10 2.75 5.30
CA SER A 53 -16.34 2.87 6.74
C SER A 53 -17.72 2.34 7.13
N ALA A 54 -18.77 2.67 6.36
CA ALA A 54 -20.12 2.16 6.57
C ALA A 54 -20.18 0.63 6.37
N MET A 55 -19.54 0.12 5.32
CA MET A 55 -19.41 -1.33 5.09
C MET A 55 -18.71 -2.01 6.28
N ARG A 56 -17.63 -1.42 6.80
CA ARG A 56 -16.88 -1.93 7.95
C ARG A 56 -17.68 -1.94 9.25
N ALA A 57 -18.46 -0.89 9.50
CA ALA A 57 -19.37 -0.81 10.64
C ALA A 57 -20.43 -1.91 10.58
N ARG A 58 -21.05 -2.12 9.41
CA ARG A 58 -22.03 -3.19 9.20
C ARG A 58 -21.45 -4.59 9.39
N ASP A 59 -20.24 -4.84 8.88
CA ASP A 59 -19.55 -6.11 9.10
C ASP A 59 -19.27 -6.37 10.59
N ALA A 60 -18.89 -5.34 11.35
CA ALA A 60 -18.66 -5.47 12.80
C ALA A 60 -19.96 -5.83 13.56
N VAL A 61 -21.08 -5.17 13.23
CA VAL A 61 -22.39 -5.48 13.84
C VAL A 61 -22.80 -6.91 13.54
N MET A 62 -22.61 -7.35 12.29
CA MET A 62 -22.94 -8.72 11.88
C MET A 62 -22.03 -9.76 12.57
N GLU A 63 -20.72 -9.50 12.68
CA GLU A 63 -19.76 -10.36 13.36
C GLU A 63 -20.13 -10.54 14.84
N VAL A 64 -20.47 -9.45 15.54
CA VAL A 64 -20.91 -9.53 16.93
C VAL A 64 -22.22 -10.30 17.03
N ALA A 65 -23.22 -9.97 16.22
CA ALA A 65 -24.54 -10.61 16.24
C ALA A 65 -24.47 -12.13 16.00
N GLN A 66 -23.56 -12.61 15.14
CA GLN A 66 -23.36 -14.04 14.88
C GLN A 66 -22.68 -14.78 16.04
N ASN A 67 -21.85 -14.08 16.82
CA ASN A 67 -21.11 -14.67 17.93
C ASN A 67 -21.80 -14.51 19.29
N THR A 68 -22.84 -13.68 19.39
CA THR A 68 -23.65 -13.49 20.59
C THR A 68 -24.79 -14.51 20.67
N SER A 69 -24.80 -15.34 21.72
CA SER A 69 -25.89 -16.29 21.99
C SER A 69 -26.80 -15.76 23.10
N ILE A 70 -28.09 -15.57 22.78
CA ILE A 70 -29.09 -15.04 23.72
C ILE A 70 -30.21 -16.06 23.91
N PRO A 71 -30.44 -16.54 25.14
CA PRO A 71 -31.57 -17.41 25.42
C PRO A 71 -32.91 -16.69 25.20
N LEU A 72 -33.83 -17.31 24.46
CA LEU A 72 -35.19 -16.80 24.20
C LEU A 72 -35.93 -16.37 25.48
N TYR A 73 -35.75 -17.12 26.57
CA TYR A 73 -36.34 -16.75 27.86
C TYR A 73 -35.81 -15.40 28.37
N GLY A 74 -34.49 -15.18 28.28
CA GLY A 74 -33.87 -13.92 28.66
C GLY A 74 -34.38 -12.74 27.84
N TRP A 75 -34.61 -12.93 26.54
CA TRP A 75 -35.19 -11.90 25.68
C TRP A 75 -36.64 -11.53 26.05
N LEU A 76 -37.44 -12.52 26.49
CA LEU A 76 -38.84 -12.30 26.89
C LEU A 76 -39.00 -11.75 28.31
N THR A 77 -38.05 -12.02 29.21
CA THR A 77 -38.21 -11.70 30.64
C THR A 77 -37.26 -10.64 31.18
N ASN A 78 -36.16 -10.33 30.48
CA ASN A 78 -35.17 -9.36 30.93
C ASN A 78 -35.25 -8.05 30.10
N PRO A 79 -35.78 -6.95 30.65
CA PRO A 79 -35.88 -5.66 29.96
C PRO A 79 -34.54 -5.12 29.45
N ASP A 80 -33.44 -5.41 30.14
CA ASP A 80 -32.11 -4.95 29.73
C ASP A 80 -31.65 -5.64 28.43
N VAL A 81 -31.90 -6.95 28.30
CA VAL A 81 -31.61 -7.71 27.07
C VAL A 81 -32.49 -7.24 25.92
N THR A 82 -33.77 -6.95 26.18
CA THR A 82 -34.67 -6.41 25.17
C THR A 82 -34.18 -5.04 24.66
N ARG A 83 -33.75 -4.15 25.56
CA ARG A 83 -33.21 -2.84 25.20
C ARG A 83 -31.93 -2.96 24.37
N GLU A 84 -30.99 -3.80 24.81
CA GLU A 84 -29.74 -4.04 24.06
C GLU A 84 -30.06 -4.54 22.64
N MET A 85 -30.95 -5.52 22.49
CA MET A 85 -31.38 -5.99 21.16
C MET A 85 -32.03 -4.90 20.30
N GLN A 86 -32.78 -3.98 20.91
CA GLN A 86 -33.37 -2.84 20.22
C GLN A 86 -32.27 -1.88 19.69
N GLU A 87 -31.20 -1.68 20.43
CA GLU A 87 -30.05 -0.87 20.02
C GLU A 87 -29.34 -1.49 18.81
N TYR A 88 -29.05 -2.79 18.85
CA TYR A 88 -28.50 -3.52 17.69
C TYR A 88 -29.43 -3.47 16.47
N ALA A 89 -30.74 -3.65 16.66
CA ALA A 89 -31.71 -3.59 15.58
C ALA A 89 -31.79 -2.19 14.95
N THR A 90 -31.72 -1.13 15.77
CA THR A 90 -31.73 0.26 15.30
C THR A 90 -30.47 0.55 14.49
N MET A 91 -29.29 0.16 15.00
CA MET A 91 -28.02 0.33 14.30
C MET A 91 -28.00 -0.45 12.97
N TRP A 92 -28.50 -1.68 12.96
CA TRP A 92 -28.64 -2.47 11.75
C TRP A 92 -29.56 -1.81 10.71
N GLN A 93 -30.69 -1.24 11.14
CA GLN A 93 -31.59 -0.52 10.24
C GLN A 93 -30.92 0.72 9.64
N GLN A 94 -30.18 1.50 10.43
CA GLN A 94 -29.46 2.68 9.95
C GLN A 94 -28.37 2.32 8.93
N LEU A 95 -27.59 1.25 9.18
CA LEU A 95 -26.55 0.78 8.27
C LEU A 95 -27.11 0.14 6.98
N ASN A 96 -28.38 -0.26 6.97
CA ASN A 96 -29.08 -0.80 5.81
C ASN A 96 -30.13 0.17 5.25
N ASP A 97 -30.05 1.45 5.62
CA ASP A 97 -30.88 2.50 5.03
C ASP A 97 -30.65 2.55 3.51
N PRO A 98 -31.70 2.59 2.67
CA PRO A 98 -31.54 2.55 1.21
C PRO A 98 -30.60 3.63 0.66
N GLU A 99 -30.58 4.83 1.26
CA GLU A 99 -29.69 5.91 0.83
C GLU A 99 -28.20 5.62 1.14
N VAL A 100 -27.92 4.88 2.22
CA VAL A 100 -26.56 4.44 2.59
C VAL A 100 -26.10 3.36 1.61
N LEU A 101 -26.98 2.39 1.33
CA LEU A 101 -26.70 1.31 0.37
C LEU A 101 -26.45 1.85 -1.05
N GLU A 102 -27.21 2.87 -1.47
CA GLU A 102 -27.01 3.51 -2.77
C GLU A 102 -25.66 4.24 -2.86
N GLN A 103 -25.22 4.93 -1.80
CA GLN A 103 -23.90 5.56 -1.74
C GLN A 103 -22.76 4.53 -1.78
N GLU A 104 -22.91 3.41 -1.07
CA GLU A 104 -21.98 2.28 -1.13
C GLU A 104 -21.90 1.68 -2.53
N ASP A 105 -23.05 1.46 -3.18
CA ASP A 105 -23.11 0.96 -4.56
C ASP A 105 -22.47 1.93 -5.55
N HIS A 106 -22.72 3.23 -5.41
CA HIS A 106 -22.09 4.24 -6.23
C HIS A 106 -20.56 4.21 -6.08
N TYR A 107 -20.05 4.05 -4.86
CA TYR A 107 -18.61 3.93 -4.61
C TYR A 107 -18.01 2.69 -5.31
N LEU A 108 -18.62 1.52 -5.12
CA LEU A 108 -18.15 0.28 -5.75
C LEU A 108 -18.25 0.32 -7.28
N ASN A 109 -19.32 0.89 -7.81
CA ASN A 109 -19.48 1.06 -9.26
C ASN A 109 -18.47 2.05 -9.82
N SER A 110 -18.19 3.16 -9.13
CA SER A 110 -17.13 4.10 -9.52
C SER A 110 -15.75 3.46 -9.53
N MET A 111 -15.44 2.63 -8.53
CA MET A 111 -14.21 1.83 -8.53
C MET A 111 -14.19 0.87 -9.71
N ASN A 112 -15.26 0.11 -9.92
CA ASN A 112 -15.35 -0.83 -11.04
C ASN A 112 -15.24 -0.16 -12.40
N GLU A 113 -15.84 1.02 -12.57
CA GLU A 113 -15.70 1.82 -13.79
C GLU A 113 -14.28 2.34 -13.96
N THR A 114 -13.64 2.79 -12.88
CA THR A 114 -12.22 3.18 -12.89
C THR A 114 -11.35 2.00 -13.31
N LEU A 115 -11.60 0.80 -12.78
CA LEU A 115 -10.92 -0.42 -13.17
C LEU A 115 -11.17 -0.78 -14.64
N LYS A 116 -12.42 -0.72 -15.09
CA LYS A 116 -12.81 -1.02 -16.47
C LYS A 116 -12.19 -0.04 -17.46
N ASN A 117 -12.21 1.25 -17.15
CA ASN A 117 -11.64 2.30 -18.00
C ASN A 117 -10.11 2.24 -18.04
N SER A 118 -9.48 1.80 -16.95
CA SER A 118 -8.03 1.71 -16.86
C SER A 118 -7.45 0.41 -17.40
N MET A 119 -8.18 -0.69 -17.29
CA MET A 119 -7.72 -2.02 -17.73
C MET A 119 -8.32 -2.49 -19.05
N GLY A 120 -9.43 -1.91 -19.51
CA GLY A 120 -10.22 -2.45 -20.62
C GLY A 120 -10.91 -3.78 -20.31
N ILE A 121 -10.82 -4.26 -19.06
CA ILE A 121 -11.43 -5.52 -18.60
C ILE A 121 -12.77 -5.17 -17.97
N ALA A 122 -13.87 -5.64 -18.56
CA ALA A 122 -15.12 -5.74 -17.81
C ALA A 122 -14.96 -6.88 -16.79
N MET A 123 -15.15 -6.61 -15.49
CA MET A 123 -15.33 -7.70 -14.53
C MET A 123 -16.63 -8.42 -14.92
N ILE A 124 -16.52 -9.56 -15.61
CA ILE A 124 -17.65 -10.34 -16.12
C ILE A 124 -17.93 -11.48 -15.13
N GLY A 125 -19.15 -11.50 -14.60
CA GLY A 125 -19.77 -12.59 -13.87
C GLY A 125 -21.10 -12.13 -13.28
N ASP A 126 -22.08 -13.03 -13.11
CA ASP A 126 -23.33 -12.71 -12.40
C ASP A 126 -22.97 -12.26 -10.97
N ARG A 127 -23.14 -10.96 -10.71
CA ARG A 127 -22.63 -10.30 -9.51
C ARG A 127 -23.47 -10.68 -8.30
N ASN A 128 -22.89 -11.42 -7.36
CA ASN A 128 -23.42 -11.47 -6.01
C ASN A 128 -22.88 -10.26 -5.23
N MET A 129 -23.60 -9.15 -5.29
CA MET A 129 -23.18 -7.86 -4.70
C MET A 129 -22.86 -7.96 -3.20
N GLU A 130 -23.52 -8.87 -2.46
CA GLU A 130 -23.34 -9.00 -1.01
C GLU A 130 -22.05 -9.77 -0.66
N GLU A 131 -21.73 -10.83 -1.41
CA GLU A 131 -20.46 -11.56 -1.28
C GLU A 131 -19.29 -10.74 -1.83
N GLU A 132 -19.48 -10.06 -2.97
CA GLU A 132 -18.49 -9.12 -3.52
C GLU A 132 -18.13 -8.04 -2.51
N ARG A 133 -19.11 -7.42 -1.84
CA ARG A 133 -18.89 -6.41 -0.79
C ARG A 133 -17.99 -6.91 0.34
N LYS A 134 -18.26 -8.12 0.86
CA LYS A 134 -17.48 -8.71 1.98
C LYS A 134 -16.06 -9.04 1.55
N HIS A 135 -15.89 -9.70 0.40
CA HIS A 135 -14.57 -10.03 -0.12
C HIS A 135 -13.76 -8.76 -0.44
N PHE A 136 -14.41 -7.78 -1.05
CA PHE A 136 -13.82 -6.50 -1.40
C PHE A 136 -13.37 -5.72 -0.15
N LEU A 137 -14.23 -5.62 0.87
CA LEU A 137 -13.91 -4.93 2.11
C LEU A 137 -12.74 -5.61 2.84
N LYS A 138 -12.77 -6.93 2.98
CA LYS A 138 -11.69 -7.69 3.61
C LYS A 138 -10.36 -7.51 2.87
N SER A 139 -10.38 -7.59 1.54
CA SER A 139 -9.21 -7.33 0.69
C SER A 139 -8.70 -5.90 0.88
N THR A 140 -9.60 -4.92 0.90
CA THR A 140 -9.27 -3.49 1.07
C THR A 140 -8.61 -3.21 2.43
N MET A 141 -9.14 -3.77 3.51
CA MET A 141 -8.55 -3.58 4.84
C MET A 141 -7.15 -4.20 4.95
N GLN A 142 -6.94 -5.38 4.36
CA GLN A 142 -5.63 -6.01 4.29
C GLN A 142 -4.65 -5.14 3.48
N VAL A 143 -5.08 -4.65 2.31
CA VAL A 143 -4.28 -3.75 1.47
C VAL A 143 -3.88 -2.48 2.22
N ILE A 144 -4.80 -1.83 2.94
CA ILE A 144 -4.50 -0.63 3.73
C ILE A 144 -3.47 -0.95 4.83
N HIS A 145 -3.61 -2.10 5.49
CA HIS A 145 -2.68 -2.52 6.52
C HIS A 145 -1.26 -2.72 5.98
N ASP A 146 -1.14 -3.30 4.78
CA ASP A 146 0.17 -3.50 4.14
C ASP A 146 0.74 -2.20 3.59
N LEU A 147 -0.08 -1.35 2.94
CA LEU A 147 0.32 0.00 2.50
C LEU A 147 0.87 0.87 3.63
N LYS A 148 0.34 0.74 4.86
CA LYS A 148 0.85 1.49 6.03
C LYS A 148 2.28 1.10 6.43
N LYS A 149 2.68 -0.13 6.17
CA LYS A 149 4.04 -0.63 6.48
C LYS A 149 5.03 -0.31 5.38
N MET A 150 4.55 0.07 4.19
CA MET A 150 5.39 0.38 3.06
C MET A 150 6.23 1.62 3.31
N ARG A 151 7.40 1.62 2.69
CA ARG A 151 8.32 2.75 2.72
C ARG A 151 8.00 3.65 1.54
N ILE A 152 8.20 4.95 1.76
CA ILE A 152 7.91 5.99 0.80
C ILE A 152 9.21 6.71 0.50
N ASP A 153 9.64 6.61 -0.74
CA ASP A 153 10.87 7.21 -1.24
C ASP A 153 10.50 8.20 -2.35
N CYS A 154 10.82 9.49 -2.16
CA CYS A 154 10.59 10.53 -3.15
C CYS A 154 11.83 10.64 -4.04
N TYR A 155 11.68 10.58 -5.38
CA TYR A 155 12.80 10.72 -6.32
C TYR A 155 12.71 12.00 -7.15
N GLN A 156 11.52 12.56 -7.34
CA GLN A 156 11.31 13.86 -7.95
C GLN A 156 10.14 14.55 -7.27
N ASN A 157 10.33 15.82 -6.92
CA ASN A 157 9.31 16.67 -6.32
C ASN A 157 9.29 17.98 -7.09
N SER A 158 8.18 18.27 -7.76
CA SER A 158 8.02 19.49 -8.56
C SER A 158 7.57 20.69 -7.72
N GLY A 159 7.27 20.50 -6.43
CA GLY A 159 6.61 21.48 -5.57
C GLY A 159 5.13 21.71 -5.91
N MET A 160 4.62 21.02 -6.94
CA MET A 160 3.21 21.07 -7.34
C MET A 160 2.44 19.92 -6.67
N PRO A 161 1.14 20.10 -6.40
CA PRO A 161 0.32 19.00 -5.90
C PRO A 161 0.22 17.89 -6.95
N VAL A 162 0.02 16.67 -6.50
CA VAL A 162 -0.32 15.55 -7.36
C VAL A 162 -1.62 15.90 -8.09
N GLY A 163 -1.57 15.93 -9.42
CA GLY A 163 -2.74 16.15 -10.26
C GLY A 163 -3.63 14.91 -10.34
N GLU A 164 -4.66 15.01 -11.18
CA GLU A 164 -5.60 13.91 -11.41
C GLU A 164 -4.90 12.69 -12.01
N VAL A 165 -4.97 11.54 -11.31
CA VAL A 165 -4.37 10.29 -11.79
C VAL A 165 -5.37 9.55 -12.68
N LYS A 166 -5.13 9.58 -14.00
CA LYS A 166 -6.07 9.04 -15.01
C LYS A 166 -5.76 7.62 -15.47
N LYS A 167 -4.56 7.13 -15.19
CA LYS A 167 -4.05 5.89 -15.77
C LYS A 167 -3.38 5.03 -14.71
N PHE A 168 -3.59 3.73 -14.82
CA PHE A 168 -2.89 2.70 -14.07
C PHE A 168 -2.21 1.77 -15.08
N HIS A 169 -0.93 1.49 -14.86
CA HIS A 169 -0.20 0.56 -15.71
C HIS A 169 -0.51 -0.87 -15.27
N THR A 170 -1.04 -1.69 -16.18
CA THR A 170 -1.59 -3.02 -15.88
C THR A 170 -0.61 -4.16 -16.14
N ARG A 171 0.68 -3.84 -16.22
CA ARG A 171 1.76 -4.80 -16.39
C ARG A 171 2.80 -4.56 -15.30
N ILE A 172 3.30 -5.63 -14.73
CA ILE A 172 4.43 -5.57 -13.80
C ILE A 172 5.69 -5.33 -14.62
N LEU A 173 6.35 -4.20 -14.38
CA LEU A 173 7.61 -3.86 -15.01
C LEU A 173 8.77 -4.38 -14.16
N VAL A 174 9.72 -5.06 -14.79
CA VAL A 174 10.83 -5.69 -14.08
C VAL A 174 12.12 -4.92 -14.39
N PHE A 175 12.85 -4.54 -13.35
CA PHE A 175 14.13 -3.85 -13.46
C PHE A 175 15.17 -4.52 -12.59
N GLU A 176 16.43 -4.48 -13.01
CA GLU A 176 17.51 -4.98 -12.17
C GLU A 176 17.72 -4.08 -10.95
N ARG A 177 17.62 -2.77 -11.13
CA ARG A 177 17.87 -1.77 -10.08
C ARG A 177 16.79 -0.70 -10.04
N MET A 178 16.67 -0.05 -8.88
CA MET A 178 15.78 1.10 -8.72
C MET A 178 16.18 2.26 -9.62
N SER A 179 17.47 2.49 -9.87
CA SER A 179 17.90 3.55 -10.81
C SER A 179 17.31 3.35 -12.21
N ASP A 180 17.36 2.12 -12.73
CA ASP A 180 16.89 1.80 -14.08
C ASP A 180 15.39 2.01 -14.16
N CYS A 181 14.67 1.58 -13.10
CA CYS A 181 13.25 1.80 -12.92
C CYS A 181 12.90 3.29 -12.93
N ILE A 182 13.58 4.11 -12.13
CA ILE A 182 13.34 5.55 -12.04
C ILE A 182 13.64 6.26 -13.37
N LEU A 183 14.73 5.91 -14.04
CA LEU A 183 15.06 6.46 -15.35
C LEU A 183 14.02 6.11 -16.41
N HIS A 184 13.56 4.87 -16.43
CA HIS A 184 12.50 4.45 -17.35
C HIS A 184 11.20 5.20 -17.06
N ILE A 185 10.69 5.11 -15.83
CA ILE A 185 9.40 5.69 -15.45
C ILE A 185 9.40 7.21 -15.58
N SER A 186 10.50 7.90 -15.32
CA SER A 186 10.58 9.36 -15.49
C SER A 186 10.27 9.83 -16.93
N ASN A 187 10.46 8.98 -17.94
CA ASN A 187 10.14 9.26 -19.34
C ASN A 187 8.74 8.77 -19.77
N GLU A 188 8.10 7.95 -18.96
CA GLU A 188 6.76 7.40 -19.21
C GLU A 188 5.66 8.44 -18.89
N PRO A 189 4.41 8.29 -19.39
CA PRO A 189 3.33 9.22 -19.07
C PRO A 189 2.93 9.16 -17.59
N ASP A 190 2.13 10.13 -17.15
CA ASP A 190 1.64 10.15 -15.77
C ASP A 190 0.66 8.98 -15.52
N ALA A 191 1.01 8.15 -14.53
CA ALA A 191 0.27 6.97 -14.11
C ALA A 191 0.83 6.41 -12.79
N ILE A 192 0.15 5.40 -12.23
CA ILE A 192 0.74 4.52 -11.22
C ILE A 192 1.23 3.25 -11.89
N TYR A 193 2.49 2.90 -11.65
CA TYR A 193 3.16 1.73 -12.19
C TYR A 193 3.43 0.72 -11.08
N LEU A 194 3.28 -0.58 -11.36
CA LEU A 194 3.79 -1.64 -10.48
C LEU A 194 5.11 -2.15 -11.04
N CYS A 195 6.17 -2.04 -10.26
CA CYS A 195 7.52 -2.45 -10.64
C CYS A 195 8.05 -3.51 -9.67
N TYR A 196 8.80 -4.47 -10.20
CA TYR A 196 9.62 -5.39 -9.42
C TYR A 196 11.09 -5.08 -9.65
N ILE A 197 11.82 -4.82 -8.57
CA ILE A 197 13.26 -4.59 -8.58
C ILE A 197 13.93 -5.91 -8.22
N SER A 198 14.54 -6.59 -9.20
CA SER A 198 15.07 -7.95 -9.00
C SER A 198 16.38 -7.98 -8.23
N ASN A 199 17.09 -6.85 -8.12
CA ASN A 199 18.40 -6.75 -7.48
C ASN A 199 19.35 -7.87 -7.96
N HIS A 200 19.55 -7.95 -9.28
CA HIS A 200 20.33 -9.00 -9.96
C HIS A 200 19.90 -10.44 -9.62
N GLN A 201 18.59 -10.70 -9.60
CA GLN A 201 17.97 -12.00 -9.30
C GLN A 201 18.31 -12.54 -7.91
N SER A 202 18.70 -11.66 -7.00
CA SER A 202 18.94 -12.01 -5.60
C SER A 202 17.61 -12.16 -4.86
N ALA A 203 17.66 -12.84 -3.71
CA ALA A 203 16.51 -12.91 -2.82
C ALA A 203 16.04 -11.52 -2.36
N GLY A 204 16.92 -10.51 -2.33
CA GLY A 204 16.61 -9.16 -1.86
C GLY A 204 15.81 -8.31 -2.84
N GLY A 205 15.26 -8.91 -3.90
CA GLY A 205 14.36 -8.20 -4.81
C GLY A 205 13.05 -7.82 -4.11
N TYR A 206 12.40 -6.75 -4.60
CA TYR A 206 11.24 -6.18 -3.92
C TYR A 206 10.28 -5.50 -4.91
N PHE A 207 9.03 -5.30 -4.49
CA PHE A 207 8.03 -4.60 -5.30
C PHE A 207 7.91 -3.13 -4.91
N ALA A 208 7.53 -2.32 -5.90
CA ALA A 208 7.29 -0.90 -5.73
C ALA A 208 6.11 -0.43 -6.59
N PHE A 209 5.16 0.29 -5.99
CA PHE A 209 4.25 1.16 -6.74
C PHE A 209 4.94 2.50 -6.99
N LEU A 210 5.06 2.90 -8.25
CA LEU A 210 5.63 4.19 -8.63
C LEU A 210 4.51 5.12 -9.09
N LEU A 211 4.28 6.17 -8.32
CA LEU A 211 3.37 7.26 -8.68
C LEU A 211 4.17 8.32 -9.44
N LYS A 212 3.93 8.43 -10.75
CA LYS A 212 4.41 9.53 -11.57
C LYS A 212 3.25 10.45 -11.93
N ASN A 213 3.28 11.69 -11.48
CA ASN A 213 2.24 12.65 -11.82
C ASN A 213 2.68 14.10 -11.61
N ASN A 214 2.42 14.97 -12.60
CA ASN A 214 2.64 16.41 -12.49
C ASN A 214 4.07 16.79 -12.06
N GLY A 215 5.06 16.06 -12.60
CA GLY A 215 6.49 16.24 -12.26
C GLY A 215 6.93 15.65 -10.92
N ASN A 216 6.03 14.98 -10.19
CA ASN A 216 6.37 14.21 -8.99
C ASN A 216 6.64 12.75 -9.37
N LEU A 217 7.62 12.12 -8.72
CA LEU A 217 7.94 10.71 -8.84
C LEU A 217 8.23 10.13 -7.45
N VAL A 218 7.32 9.29 -6.96
CA VAL A 218 7.37 8.72 -5.62
C VAL A 218 7.18 7.21 -5.71
N ALA A 219 8.03 6.46 -5.00
CA ALA A 219 7.91 5.02 -4.87
C ALA A 219 7.36 4.64 -3.49
N PHE A 220 6.38 3.75 -3.50
CA PHE A 220 5.90 3.02 -2.34
C PHE A 220 6.42 1.61 -2.48
N HIS A 221 7.29 1.14 -1.58
CA HIS A 221 7.90 -0.18 -1.73
C HIS A 221 8.04 -0.95 -0.42
N ASP A 222 8.18 -2.27 -0.52
CA ASP A 222 8.38 -3.18 0.60
C ASP A 222 9.86 -3.56 0.81
N ARG A 223 10.80 -2.87 0.14
CA ARG A 223 12.25 -3.07 0.33
C ARG A 223 12.64 -3.16 1.80
N VAL A 224 13.25 -4.27 2.16
CA VAL A 224 13.88 -4.48 3.47
C VAL A 224 15.26 -3.82 3.45
N ASP A 225 15.48 -2.87 4.35
CA ASP A 225 16.80 -2.25 4.50
C ASP A 225 17.76 -3.16 5.24
N GLU A 226 18.94 -3.34 4.65
CA GLU A 226 20.11 -3.83 5.37
C GLU A 226 20.79 -2.70 6.14
N VAL A 227 21.31 -3.05 7.32
CA VAL A 227 22.23 -2.22 8.11
C VAL A 227 23.61 -2.20 7.45
N TYR A 228 24.03 -3.32 6.85
CA TYR A 228 25.23 -3.45 6.03
C TYR A 228 25.01 -4.53 4.96
N ILE A 229 25.69 -4.39 3.82
CA ILE A 229 25.53 -5.28 2.66
C ILE A 229 25.71 -6.74 3.08
N GLY A 230 24.72 -7.59 2.77
CA GLY A 230 24.74 -9.02 3.05
C GLY A 230 24.30 -9.43 4.46
N GLN A 231 23.76 -8.49 5.26
CA GLN A 231 23.21 -8.79 6.59
C GLN A 231 22.16 -9.91 6.55
N HIS A 232 21.36 -10.00 5.47
CA HIS A 232 20.33 -11.02 5.32
C HIS A 232 20.88 -12.46 5.31
N GLY A 233 22.15 -12.67 4.95
CA GLY A 233 22.83 -13.97 5.01
C GLY A 233 23.08 -14.48 6.44
N ASN A 234 23.05 -13.60 7.45
CA ASN A 234 23.32 -13.92 8.85
C ASN A 234 22.05 -14.15 9.69
N LEU A 235 20.86 -13.92 9.14
CA LEU A 235 19.60 -14.13 9.86
C LEU A 235 19.17 -15.60 9.80
N ARG A 236 18.86 -16.16 10.97
CA ARG A 236 18.39 -17.54 11.08
C ARG A 236 17.00 -17.64 10.45
N ASN A 237 16.78 -18.68 9.65
CA ASN A 237 15.49 -19.06 9.10
C ASN A 237 14.88 -18.15 8.00
N GLY A 238 15.66 -17.31 7.31
CA GLY A 238 15.13 -16.50 6.20
C GLY A 238 14.08 -15.45 6.58
N ARG A 239 13.77 -15.29 7.87
CA ARG A 239 12.72 -14.41 8.45
C ARG A 239 12.78 -12.93 8.06
N TRP A 240 13.78 -12.51 7.32
CA TRP A 240 13.82 -11.16 6.77
C TRP A 240 12.84 -10.99 5.61
N THR A 241 12.48 -12.08 4.91
CA THR A 241 11.41 -12.08 3.90
C THR A 241 10.02 -11.92 4.52
N ASP A 242 9.83 -12.23 5.81
CA ASP A 242 8.57 -12.01 6.55
C ASP A 242 8.12 -10.53 6.55
N ARG A 243 9.01 -9.61 6.13
CA ARG A 243 8.70 -8.18 5.97
C ARG A 243 8.14 -7.83 4.59
N HIS A 244 8.23 -8.73 3.62
CA HIS A 244 7.56 -8.56 2.34
C HIS A 244 6.06 -8.58 2.54
N MET A 245 5.37 -7.80 1.71
CA MET A 245 3.91 -7.71 1.77
C MET A 245 3.30 -8.83 0.93
N ASP A 246 3.52 -10.09 1.31
CA ASP A 246 3.12 -11.29 0.53
C ASP A 246 1.61 -11.40 0.30
N GLN A 247 0.81 -10.70 1.12
CA GLN A 247 -0.65 -10.61 0.96
C GLN A 247 -1.08 -9.56 -0.08
N LEU A 248 -0.22 -8.59 -0.38
CA LEU A 248 -0.46 -7.53 -1.36
C LEU A 248 0.26 -7.81 -2.68
N PHE A 249 1.54 -8.17 -2.61
CA PHE A 249 2.39 -8.40 -3.77
C PHE A 249 2.45 -9.87 -4.16
N PRO A 250 2.49 -10.17 -5.46
CA PRO A 250 2.29 -11.52 -5.98
C PRO A 250 3.57 -12.36 -5.96
N TYR A 251 4.36 -12.33 -4.87
CA TYR A 251 5.62 -13.09 -4.76
C TYR A 251 5.41 -14.58 -5.06
N ASP A 252 4.42 -15.21 -4.43
CA ASP A 252 4.13 -16.64 -4.62
C ASP A 252 3.58 -16.98 -6.02
N TYR A 253 3.20 -15.98 -6.82
CA TYR A 253 2.54 -16.19 -8.11
C TYR A 253 3.49 -16.00 -9.30
N ILE A 254 4.37 -14.99 -9.23
CA ILE A 254 5.26 -14.62 -10.34
C ILE A 254 6.63 -15.31 -10.31
N PHE A 255 7.03 -15.89 -9.18
CA PHE A 255 8.32 -16.55 -9.05
C PHE A 255 8.22 -18.07 -9.20
N HIS A 256 9.17 -18.61 -9.97
CA HIS A 256 9.61 -19.98 -9.85
C HIS A 256 10.92 -20.00 -9.09
N TYR A 257 11.02 -20.92 -8.14
CA TYR A 257 12.15 -21.01 -7.23
C TYR A 257 13.06 -22.16 -7.68
N GLU A 258 14.32 -21.83 -7.96
CA GLU A 258 15.34 -22.82 -8.30
C GLU A 258 16.52 -22.76 -7.32
N ASN A 259 17.31 -23.84 -7.31
CA ASN A 259 18.56 -23.95 -6.54
C ASN A 259 18.38 -23.70 -5.05
N TYR A 260 17.62 -24.57 -4.39
CA TYR A 260 17.45 -24.53 -2.95
C TYR A 260 18.78 -24.82 -2.22
N ASP A 261 19.14 -23.98 -1.26
CA ASP A 261 20.26 -24.25 -0.36
C ASP A 261 19.92 -25.39 0.62
N TYR A 262 20.90 -25.82 1.42
CA TYR A 262 20.72 -26.90 2.40
C TYR A 262 19.69 -26.59 3.51
N LYS A 263 19.21 -25.35 3.59
CA LYS A 263 18.15 -24.88 4.51
C LYS A 263 16.80 -24.67 3.81
N GLY A 264 16.72 -24.91 2.50
CA GLY A 264 15.50 -24.78 1.72
C GLY A 264 15.23 -23.37 1.18
N TYR A 265 16.20 -22.46 1.15
CA TYR A 265 16.04 -21.14 0.51
C TYR A 265 16.37 -21.20 -0.98
N ALA A 266 15.51 -20.62 -1.80
CA ALA A 266 15.79 -20.47 -3.22
C ALA A 266 17.00 -19.53 -3.44
N GLY A 267 18.02 -20.05 -4.13
CA GLY A 267 19.20 -19.29 -4.53
C GLY A 267 18.97 -18.42 -5.77
N THR A 268 17.89 -18.66 -6.52
CA THR A 268 17.53 -17.89 -7.72
C THR A 268 16.02 -17.76 -7.84
N TYR A 269 15.57 -16.54 -8.10
CA TYR A 269 14.17 -16.19 -8.32
C TYR A 269 13.96 -16.01 -9.82
N VAL A 270 13.34 -17.00 -10.47
CA VAL A 270 13.05 -16.95 -11.91
C VAL A 270 11.66 -16.35 -12.10
N ILE A 271 11.59 -15.23 -12.80
CA ILE A 271 10.34 -14.53 -13.07
C ILE A 271 9.59 -15.21 -14.21
N ASP A 272 8.34 -15.59 -13.97
CA ASP A 272 7.41 -16.01 -15.01
C ASP A 272 6.96 -14.81 -15.83
N GLN A 273 7.57 -14.64 -17.01
CA GLN A 273 7.27 -13.54 -17.93
C GLN A 273 5.83 -13.54 -18.43
N GLU A 274 5.16 -14.70 -18.42
CA GLU A 274 3.77 -14.80 -18.85
C GLU A 274 2.81 -14.25 -17.79
N LYS A 275 3.23 -14.18 -16.52
CA LYS A 275 2.40 -13.73 -15.37
C LYS A 275 2.64 -12.26 -14.98
N LEU A 276 3.20 -11.45 -15.88
CA LEU A 276 3.43 -10.03 -15.62
C LEU A 276 2.24 -9.14 -16.01
N ASP A 277 1.33 -9.62 -16.87
CA ASP A 277 0.15 -8.85 -17.28
C ASP A 277 -1.02 -9.12 -16.31
N PHE A 278 -1.67 -8.07 -15.79
CA PHE A 278 -2.77 -8.21 -14.83
C PHE A 278 -3.94 -9.03 -15.39
N ILE A 279 -4.17 -8.97 -16.71
CA ILE A 279 -5.20 -9.77 -17.41
C ILE A 279 -5.00 -11.27 -17.22
N LYS A 280 -3.75 -11.71 -17.00
CA LYS A 280 -3.38 -13.12 -16.85
C LYS A 280 -3.30 -13.56 -15.39
N LEU A 281 -3.48 -12.64 -14.45
CA LEU A 281 -3.52 -12.93 -13.01
C LEU A 281 -4.92 -13.39 -12.61
N GLY A 282 -5.01 -14.26 -11.59
CA GLY A 282 -6.28 -14.58 -10.94
C GLY A 282 -6.87 -13.38 -10.20
N VAL A 283 -8.19 -13.40 -9.96
CA VAL A 283 -8.92 -12.31 -9.29
C VAL A 283 -8.34 -12.02 -7.92
N GLU A 284 -8.01 -13.08 -7.19
CA GLU A 284 -7.37 -13.06 -5.88
C GLU A 284 -6.00 -12.36 -5.87
N VAL A 285 -5.33 -12.27 -7.02
CA VAL A 285 -3.98 -11.68 -7.16
C VAL A 285 -4.04 -10.25 -7.70
N TYR A 286 -4.82 -10.00 -8.76
CA TYR A 286 -4.85 -8.65 -9.34
C TYR A 286 -5.70 -7.68 -8.52
N GLN A 287 -6.76 -8.15 -7.84
CA GLN A 287 -7.68 -7.27 -7.13
C GLN A 287 -6.99 -6.48 -5.99
N PRO A 288 -6.17 -7.10 -5.11
CA PRO A 288 -5.40 -6.37 -4.11
C PRO A 288 -4.49 -5.28 -4.71
N LEU A 289 -3.82 -5.57 -5.82
CA LEU A 289 -2.94 -4.63 -6.52
C LEU A 289 -3.70 -3.41 -7.03
N LEU A 290 -4.89 -3.62 -7.61
CA LEU A 290 -5.73 -2.55 -8.13
C LEU A 290 -6.33 -1.70 -7.01
N VAL A 291 -6.80 -2.34 -5.95
CA VAL A 291 -7.29 -1.65 -4.76
C VAL A 291 -6.17 -0.78 -4.18
N ALA A 292 -4.94 -1.29 -4.09
CA ALA A 292 -3.80 -0.51 -3.63
C ALA A 292 -3.53 0.71 -4.50
N MET A 293 -3.55 0.55 -5.82
CA MET A 293 -3.38 1.66 -6.76
C MET A 293 -4.47 2.74 -6.61
N ILE A 294 -5.75 2.35 -6.47
CA ILE A 294 -6.84 3.32 -6.26
C ILE A 294 -6.69 4.04 -4.92
N ILE A 295 -6.33 3.31 -3.86
CA ILE A 295 -6.10 3.88 -2.54
C ILE A 295 -4.95 4.90 -2.58
N LEU A 296 -3.85 4.57 -3.25
CA LEU A 296 -2.73 5.49 -3.44
C LEU A 296 -3.16 6.73 -4.25
N LYS A 297 -3.94 6.55 -5.32
CA LYS A 297 -4.54 7.67 -6.06
C LYS A 297 -5.34 8.57 -5.12
N ASN A 298 -6.34 8.02 -4.43
CA ASN A 298 -7.25 8.81 -3.59
C ASN A 298 -6.53 9.50 -2.43
N LYS A 299 -5.49 8.87 -1.89
CA LYS A 299 -4.71 9.42 -0.79
C LYS A 299 -3.85 10.60 -1.20
N TYR A 300 -3.25 10.57 -2.39
CA TYR A 300 -2.24 11.57 -2.78
C TYR A 300 -2.75 12.62 -3.76
N GLU A 301 -3.81 12.35 -4.52
CA GLU A 301 -4.41 13.32 -5.46
C GLU A 301 -4.80 14.63 -4.75
N GLY A 302 -4.34 15.75 -5.28
CA GLY A 302 -4.52 17.08 -4.70
C GLY A 302 -3.58 17.44 -3.54
N LEU A 303 -2.75 16.50 -3.07
CA LEU A 303 -1.79 16.74 -1.98
C LEU A 303 -0.39 17.07 -2.51
N HIS A 304 0.40 17.75 -1.66
CA HIS A 304 1.81 18.01 -1.91
C HIS A 304 2.67 16.94 -1.22
N PHE A 305 3.79 16.57 -1.84
CA PHE A 305 4.83 15.82 -1.16
C PHE A 305 5.78 16.78 -0.46
N GLU A 306 5.93 16.63 0.86
CA GLU A 306 6.88 17.43 1.65
C GLU A 306 8.28 16.80 1.71
N ALA A 307 8.41 15.53 1.30
CA ALA A 307 9.66 14.80 1.37
C ALA A 307 10.69 15.35 0.37
N GLU A 308 11.92 15.55 0.84
CA GLU A 308 13.04 15.87 -0.02
C GLU A 308 13.38 14.70 -0.96
N PRO A 309 13.66 14.97 -2.24
CA PRO A 309 14.04 13.93 -3.17
C PRO A 309 15.36 13.23 -2.79
N LEU A 310 15.32 11.90 -2.76
CA LEU A 310 16.47 11.05 -2.47
C LEU A 310 17.49 11.01 -3.62
N PHE A 311 18.72 10.72 -3.24
CA PHE A 311 19.84 10.53 -4.15
C PHE A 311 20.16 9.04 -4.29
N LEU A 312 20.43 8.61 -5.51
CA LEU A 312 20.84 7.25 -5.85
C LEU A 312 22.32 7.24 -6.23
N ASN A 313 23.13 6.46 -5.51
CA ASN A 313 24.57 6.41 -5.72
C ASN A 313 24.94 6.01 -7.17
N THR A 314 24.15 5.14 -7.79
CA THR A 314 24.33 4.71 -9.19
C THR A 314 24.10 5.83 -10.21
N LEU A 315 23.43 6.91 -9.82
CA LEU A 315 23.20 8.09 -10.67
C LEU A 315 24.19 9.22 -10.41
N MET A 316 25.07 9.10 -9.42
CA MET A 316 26.14 10.08 -9.18
C MET A 316 27.19 10.01 -10.29
N GLU A 317 27.82 11.15 -10.60
CA GLU A 317 28.74 11.30 -11.74
C GLU A 317 29.86 10.24 -11.76
N GLN A 318 30.41 9.93 -10.58
CA GLN A 318 31.53 9.01 -10.41
C GLN A 318 31.18 7.56 -10.76
N ASN A 319 29.92 7.16 -10.53
CA ASN A 319 29.47 5.77 -10.71
C ASN A 319 28.69 5.58 -12.00
N PHE A 320 28.08 6.65 -12.53
CA PHE A 320 27.14 6.61 -13.64
C PHE A 320 27.68 5.84 -14.87
N TYR A 321 28.91 6.14 -15.30
CA TYR A 321 29.51 5.50 -16.49
C TYR A 321 29.85 4.02 -16.29
N LEU A 322 30.22 3.62 -15.07
CA LEU A 322 30.50 2.23 -14.76
C LEU A 322 29.21 1.41 -14.70
N GLU A 323 28.17 1.99 -14.10
CA GLU A 323 26.91 1.31 -13.87
C GLU A 323 26.00 1.21 -15.11
N HIS A 324 26.19 2.07 -16.11
CA HIS A 324 25.42 2.06 -17.37
C HIS A 324 26.27 1.60 -18.57
N LYS A 325 27.36 0.87 -18.30
CA LYS A 325 28.30 0.37 -19.30
C LYS A 325 27.63 -0.75 -20.14
N GLY A 326 27.06 -0.36 -21.29
CA GLY A 326 26.34 -1.28 -22.18
C GLY A 326 25.13 -0.67 -22.88
N MET A 327 24.71 0.53 -22.46
CA MET A 327 23.65 1.29 -23.15
C MET A 327 24.17 1.88 -24.48
N ALA A 328 23.27 2.03 -25.46
CA ALA A 328 23.62 2.67 -26.72
C ALA A 328 23.91 4.17 -26.52
N GLU A 329 24.80 4.76 -27.34
CA GLU A 329 25.18 6.19 -27.23
C GLU A 329 23.96 7.13 -27.25
N THR A 330 22.92 6.79 -28.01
CA THR A 330 21.68 7.57 -28.09
C THR A 330 20.84 7.50 -26.81
N GLU A 331 20.81 6.36 -26.13
CA GLU A 331 20.07 6.19 -24.86
C GLU A 331 20.78 6.95 -23.74
N LEU A 332 22.11 6.86 -23.72
CA LEU A 332 22.92 7.60 -22.76
C LEU A 332 22.65 9.10 -22.86
N ALA A 333 22.61 9.66 -24.07
CA ALA A 333 22.33 11.08 -24.30
C ALA A 333 20.93 11.53 -23.83
N VAL A 334 19.94 10.63 -23.79
CA VAL A 334 18.61 10.92 -23.21
C VAL A 334 18.70 10.92 -21.69
N ILE A 335 19.39 9.95 -21.10
CA ILE A 335 19.57 9.84 -19.65
C ILE A 335 20.33 11.05 -19.08
N GLU A 336 21.34 11.55 -19.79
CA GLU A 336 22.10 12.73 -19.36
C GLU A 336 21.26 14.01 -19.26
N LYS A 337 20.14 14.07 -19.99
CA LYS A 337 19.19 15.20 -19.95
C LYS A 337 18.11 15.04 -18.88
N ASN A 338 18.06 13.90 -18.21
CA ASN A 338 17.06 13.61 -17.20
C ASN A 338 17.30 14.46 -15.95
N GLU A 339 16.24 15.13 -15.45
CA GLU A 339 16.34 16.03 -14.30
C GLU A 339 16.84 15.33 -13.03
N ILE A 340 16.43 14.06 -12.83
CA ILE A 340 16.86 13.27 -11.67
C ILE A 340 18.37 13.00 -11.76
N VAL A 341 18.88 12.67 -12.95
CA VAL A 341 20.31 12.45 -13.18
C VAL A 341 21.11 13.72 -12.95
N ILE A 342 20.66 14.84 -13.53
CA ILE A 342 21.31 16.13 -13.37
C ILE A 342 21.41 16.50 -11.88
N ARG A 343 20.30 16.35 -11.12
CA ARG A 343 20.29 16.60 -9.69
C ARG A 343 21.27 15.70 -8.94
N ASN A 344 21.30 14.41 -9.27
CA ASN A 344 22.20 13.45 -8.62
C ASN A 344 23.68 13.73 -8.89
N ARG A 345 24.02 14.24 -10.07
CA ARG A 345 25.40 14.64 -10.42
C ARG A 345 25.84 15.92 -9.72
N GLN A 346 24.90 16.83 -9.45
CA GLN A 346 25.19 18.08 -8.72
C GLN A 346 25.38 17.87 -7.21
N TYR A 347 25.08 16.69 -6.69
CA TYR A 347 25.25 16.39 -5.27
C TYR A 347 26.73 16.28 -4.90
N THR A 348 27.19 17.19 -4.05
CA THR A 348 28.51 17.11 -3.40
C THR A 348 28.36 16.77 -1.93
N CYS A 349 28.90 15.61 -1.54
CA CYS A 349 29.02 15.25 -0.13
C CYS A 349 30.13 16.08 0.53
N THR A 350 29.76 17.12 1.26
CA THR A 350 30.70 17.87 2.10
C THR A 350 30.79 17.22 3.47
N LEU A 351 31.86 16.47 3.70
CA LEU A 351 32.21 16.00 5.03
C LEU A 351 32.81 17.18 5.80
N GLU A 352 32.02 17.84 6.65
CA GLU A 352 32.53 18.85 7.57
C GLU A 352 33.40 18.17 8.64
N THR A 353 34.72 18.20 8.42
CA THR A 353 35.74 17.58 9.29
C THR A 353 35.61 17.97 10.75
N ASP A 354 35.11 19.18 11.02
CA ASP A 354 34.98 19.73 12.36
C ASP A 354 33.84 19.08 13.15
N LYS A 355 32.80 18.55 12.47
CA LYS A 355 31.69 17.82 13.09
C LYS A 355 31.98 16.34 13.31
N ILE A 356 32.91 15.76 12.55
CA ILE A 356 33.29 14.34 12.67
C ILE A 356 34.15 14.10 13.93
N MET A 357 34.90 15.12 14.36
CA MET A 357 35.83 15.03 15.49
C MET A 357 35.20 15.38 16.84
N THR A 358 33.95 15.86 16.86
CA THR A 358 33.14 15.99 18.07
C THR A 358 32.11 14.87 18.08
N ASP A 359 31.97 14.13 19.19
CA ASP A 359 30.99 13.04 19.36
C ASP A 359 29.50 13.47 19.17
N GLU A 360 29.26 14.74 18.83
CA GLU A 360 27.96 15.27 18.39
C GLU A 360 27.51 14.70 17.03
N ALA A 361 28.43 14.22 16.17
CA ALA A 361 28.06 13.58 14.91
C ALA A 361 27.41 12.20 15.06
N ILE A 362 27.59 11.52 16.20
CA ILE A 362 27.05 10.15 16.38
C ILE A 362 25.68 10.15 17.08
N THR A 363 25.24 11.27 17.67
CA THR A 363 23.98 11.30 18.43
C THR A 363 23.01 12.43 18.09
N GLY A 364 23.35 13.35 17.17
CA GLY A 364 22.51 14.52 16.86
C GLY A 364 21.86 14.60 15.48
N ASN A 365 22.09 13.65 14.56
CA ASN A 365 21.63 13.82 13.16
C ASN A 365 21.40 12.52 12.38
N LEU A 366 21.07 11.43 13.07
CA LEU A 366 20.68 10.16 12.42
C LEU A 366 19.24 10.13 11.89
N ASP A 367 18.45 11.19 12.12
CA ASP A 367 17.05 11.27 11.66
C ASP A 367 16.81 12.22 10.47
N ALA A 368 17.80 12.98 9.98
CA ALA A 368 17.57 14.02 8.96
C ALA A 368 18.40 13.91 7.67
N THR A 369 19.26 12.90 7.52
CA THR A 369 19.93 12.64 6.24
C THR A 369 20.00 11.14 5.97
N ARG A 370 18.95 10.60 5.34
CA ARG A 370 19.03 9.32 4.63
C ARG A 370 19.87 9.49 3.36
N THR A 371 21.14 9.83 3.52
CA THR A 371 22.15 9.64 2.48
C THR A 371 22.89 8.36 2.81
N LYS A 372 22.28 7.20 2.52
CA LYS A 372 23.02 5.95 2.48
C LYS A 372 23.85 5.96 1.21
N CYS A 373 25.12 6.35 1.33
CA CYS A 373 26.13 6.01 0.32
C CYS A 373 26.24 4.49 0.29
N HIS A 374 25.58 3.86 -0.69
CA HIS A 374 25.68 2.44 -0.97
C HIS A 374 26.76 2.23 -2.02
N GLY A 375 27.97 1.86 -1.59
CA GLY A 375 29.00 1.32 -2.48
C GLY A 375 28.64 -0.06 -3.01
#